data_AF-A0A933ZC36-F1
#
_entry.id   AF-A0A933ZC36-F1
#
_cell.length_a   1.000
_cell.length_b   1.000
_cell.length_c   1.000
_cell.angle_alpha   90.00
_cell.angle_beta   90.00
_cell.angle_gamma   90.00
#
_symmetry.space_group_name_H-M   'P 1'
#
loop_
_entity.id
_entity.type
_entity.pdbx_description
1 polymer ?
#
loop_
_entity_poly.entity_id
_entity_poly.type
_entity_poly.pdbx_seq_one_letter_code
_entity_poly.pdbx_strand_id
1 'polypeptide(L)'
;MEKDPITGELFLRIIGRRSTAPLGAPPSLRTRQALASLVQYRTCAPKGIFIHENHEDMEADRLRWTVQAVVEHERRAIEELRGRK
;
A
#
# COMPACT_ATOMS: atom_id res chain seq x y z
N MET A 1 -2.23 7.40 -21.35
CA MET A 1 -3.55 7.77 -20.78
C MET A 1 -4.56 7.37 -21.82
N GLU A 2 -5.39 6.39 -21.52
CA GLU A 2 -6.39 5.87 -22.45
C GLU A 2 -7.73 6.45 -22.01
N LYS A 3 -8.45 7.08 -22.95
CA LYS A 3 -9.73 7.71 -22.68
C LYS A 3 -10.81 6.64 -22.85
N ASP A 4 -11.63 6.42 -21.82
CA ASP A 4 -12.74 5.48 -21.91
C ASP A 4 -13.79 6.04 -22.89
N PRO A 5 -14.15 5.30 -23.96
CA PRO A 5 -15.13 5.76 -24.93
C PRO A 5 -16.56 5.84 -24.39
N ILE A 6 -16.87 5.20 -23.25
CA ILE A 6 -18.22 5.18 -22.66
C ILE A 6 -18.41 6.34 -21.67
N THR A 7 -17.44 6.55 -20.78
CA THR A 7 -17.54 7.55 -19.71
C THR A 7 -16.82 8.86 -20.04
N GLY A 8 -15.93 8.86 -21.03
CA GLY A 8 -15.10 10.02 -21.40
C GLY A 8 -13.99 10.33 -20.39
N GLU A 9 -13.86 9.55 -19.32
CA GLU A 9 -12.86 9.73 -18.28
C GLU A 9 -11.46 9.29 -18.75
N LEU A 10 -10.44 10.01 -18.28
CA LEU A 10 -9.04 9.71 -18.57
C LEU A 10 -8.48 8.80 -17.48
N PHE A 11 -8.38 7.50 -17.77
CA PHE A 11 -7.79 6.56 -16.83
C PHE A 11 -6.29 6.43 -17.06
N LEU A 12 -5.54 6.58 -15.97
CA LEU A 12 -4.14 6.21 -15.93
C LEU A 12 -4.06 4.68 -15.74
N ARG A 13 -4.13 3.94 -16.86
CA ARG A 13 -4.00 2.48 -16.85
C ARG A 13 -2.54 2.09 -16.58
N ILE A 14 -2.11 2.17 -15.32
CA ILE A 14 -0.82 1.63 -14.88
C ILE A 14 -0.99 0.13 -14.69
N ILE A 15 -0.77 -0.65 -15.75
CA ILE A 15 -0.51 -2.07 -15.58
C ILE A 15 0.92 -2.17 -15.05
N GLY A 16 1.08 -2.42 -13.76
CA GLY A 16 2.38 -2.64 -13.14
C GLY A 16 3.03 -3.92 -13.70
N ARG A 17 3.64 -3.85 -14.88
CA ARG A 17 4.52 -4.91 -15.39
C ARG A 17 5.76 -4.92 -14.50
N ARG A 18 5.82 -5.88 -13.58
CA ARG A 18 7.03 -6.14 -12.80
C ARG A 18 8.07 -6.71 -13.77
N SER A 19 9.10 -5.94 -14.09
CA SER A 19 10.29 -6.49 -14.74
C SER A 19 10.99 -7.38 -13.73
N THR A 20 10.92 -8.70 -13.92
CA THR A 20 11.68 -9.64 -13.10
C THR A 20 13.17 -9.40 -13.33
N ALA A 21 13.95 -9.40 -12.25
CA ALA A 21 15.40 -9.41 -12.38
C ALA A 21 15.83 -10.71 -13.10
N PRO A 22 16.87 -10.68 -13.94
CA PRO A 22 17.44 -11.90 -14.52
C PRO A 22 17.77 -12.91 -13.42
N LEU A 23 17.60 -14.20 -13.72
CA LEU A 23 17.95 -15.29 -12.80
C LEU A 23 19.40 -15.15 -12.32
N GLY A 24 19.59 -15.11 -10.99
CA GLY A 24 20.91 -14.95 -10.35
C GLY A 24 21.36 -13.51 -10.12
N ALA A 25 20.66 -12.50 -10.69
CA ALA A 25 20.99 -11.10 -10.47
C ALA A 25 20.27 -10.55 -9.22
N PRO A 26 20.95 -9.74 -8.38
CA PRO A 26 20.29 -9.07 -7.27
C PRO A 26 19.27 -8.04 -7.78
N PRO A 27 18.18 -7.79 -7.03
CA PRO A 27 17.19 -6.78 -7.39
C PRO A 27 17.80 -5.37 -7.49
N SER A 28 17.27 -4.57 -8.42
CA SER A 28 17.71 -3.18 -8.62
C SER A 28 17.64 -2.38 -7.31
N LEU A 29 18.43 -1.30 -7.19
CA LEU A 29 18.42 -0.44 -6.00
C LEU A 29 17.00 0.07 -5.67
N ARG A 30 16.27 0.53 -6.70
CA ARG A 30 14.88 0.97 -6.57
C ARG A 30 13.96 -0.15 -6.07
N THR A 31 14.14 -1.38 -6.57
CA THR A 31 13.39 -2.55 -6.13
C THR A 31 13.73 -2.90 -4.68
N ARG A 32 15.01 -2.84 -4.27
CA ARG A 32 15.42 -3.07 -2.88
C ARG A 32 14.83 -2.06 -1.92
N GLN A 33 14.81 -0.77 -2.29
CA GLN A 33 14.16 0.27 -1.51
C GLN A 33 12.64 0.04 -1.39
N ALA A 34 11.98 -0.33 -2.49
CA ALA A 34 10.55 -0.66 -2.47
C ALA A 34 10.23 -1.93 -1.64
N LEU A 35 11.11 -2.93 -1.68
CA LEU A 35 10.99 -4.12 -0.82
C LEU A 35 11.19 -3.77 0.65
N ALA A 36 12.18 -2.94 0.98
CA ALA A 36 12.39 -2.45 2.34
C ALA A 36 11.18 -1.65 2.84
N SER A 37 10.61 -0.77 2.01
CA SER A 37 9.42 0.00 2.37
C SER A 37 8.19 -0.91 2.54
N LEU A 38 8.04 -1.96 1.71
CA LEU A 38 6.96 -2.94 1.82
C LEU A 38 7.11 -3.86 3.05
N VAL A 39 8.32 -4.25 3.41
CA VAL A 39 8.60 -5.01 4.64
C VAL A 39 8.25 -4.18 5.87
N GLN A 40 8.49 -2.87 5.83
CA GLN A 40 8.07 -1.92 6.87
C GLN A 40 6.60 -1.50 6.75
N TYR A 41 5.94 -1.83 5.64
CA TYR A 41 4.53 -1.55 5.41
C TYR A 41 3.71 -2.59 6.17
N ARG A 42 3.42 -2.27 7.43
CA ARG A 42 2.41 -2.99 8.20
C ARG A 42 1.05 -2.67 7.59
N THR A 43 0.58 -3.52 6.67
CA THR A 43 -0.85 -3.58 6.37
C THR A 43 -1.51 -3.97 7.69
N CYS A 44 -2.08 -3.00 8.40
CA CYS A 44 -2.96 -3.30 9.54
C CYS A 44 -4.21 -4.07 9.08
N ALA A 45 -4.46 -4.15 7.76
CA ALA A 45 -5.29 -5.19 7.16
C ALA A 45 -4.55 -6.53 7.26
N PRO A 46 -4.95 -7.42 8.16
CA PRO A 46 -4.19 -8.63 8.35
C PRO A 46 -4.54 -9.58 7.21
N LYS A 47 -3.52 -10.22 6.62
CA LYS A 47 -3.71 -11.28 5.63
C LYS A 47 -4.05 -12.61 6.32
N GLY A 48 -5.07 -12.61 7.17
CA GLY A 48 -5.48 -13.74 8.00
C GLY A 48 -7.00 -13.93 8.02
N ILE A 49 -7.44 -15.06 8.55
CA ILE A 49 -8.86 -15.31 8.82
C ILE A 49 -9.18 -14.73 10.21
N PHE A 50 -10.11 -13.78 10.27
CA PHE A 50 -10.60 -13.19 11.51
C PHE A 50 -11.93 -13.82 11.88
N ILE A 51 -11.99 -14.37 13.09
CA ILE A 51 -13.22 -14.90 13.67
C ILE A 51 -13.64 -13.91 14.75
N HIS A 52 -14.78 -13.29 14.56
CA HIS A 52 -15.40 -12.38 15.51
C HIS A 52 -16.63 -13.06 16.11
N GLU A 53 -16.91 -12.81 17.38
CA GLU A 53 -18.08 -13.36 18.07
C GLU A 53 -19.38 -12.76 17.54
N ASN A 54 -19.33 -11.47 17.17
CA ASN A 54 -20.45 -10.73 16.61
C ASN A 54 -19.98 -9.67 15.58
N HIS A 55 -20.94 -9.00 14.95
CA HIS A 55 -20.68 -7.99 13.92
C HIS A 55 -20.05 -6.69 14.49
N GLU A 56 -20.40 -6.31 15.72
CA GLU A 56 -19.92 -5.08 16.35
C GLU A 56 -18.42 -5.17 16.64
N ASP A 57 -17.94 -6.32 17.09
CA ASP A 57 -16.52 -6.58 17.30
C ASP A 57 -15.72 -6.49 16.00
N MET A 58 -16.27 -6.99 14.89
CA MET A 58 -15.67 -6.90 13.57
C MET A 58 -15.58 -5.42 13.10
N GLU A 59 -16.66 -4.66 13.25
CA GLU A 59 -16.70 -3.24 12.90
C GLU A 59 -15.70 -2.43 13.72
N ALA A 60 -15.62 -2.68 15.04
CA ALA A 60 -14.67 -2.03 15.93
C ALA A 60 -13.21 -2.31 15.54
N ASP A 61 -12.88 -3.56 15.20
CA ASP A 61 -11.54 -3.96 14.77
C ASP A 61 -11.17 -3.30 13.43
N ARG A 62 -12.11 -3.30 12.48
CA ARG A 62 -11.96 -2.64 11.18
C ARG A 62 -11.75 -1.14 11.33
N LEU A 63 -12.53 -0.47 12.18
CA LEU A 63 -12.40 0.95 12.43
C LEU A 63 -11.03 1.27 13.06
N ARG A 64 -10.62 0.49 14.07
CA ARG A 64 -9.31 0.65 14.71
C ARG A 64 -8.16 0.56 13.70
N TRP A 65 -8.18 -0.45 12.83
CA TRP A 65 -7.14 -0.60 11.79
C TRP A 65 -7.14 0.54 10.78
N THR A 66 -8.32 1.01 10.39
CA THR A 66 -8.46 2.13 9.45
C THR A 66 -7.84 3.39 10.04
N VAL A 67 -8.16 3.72 11.29
CA VAL A 67 -7.60 4.90 11.99
C VAL A 67 -6.08 4.77 12.11
N GLN A 68 -5.57 3.61 12.49
CA GLN A 68 -4.12 3.37 12.58
C GLN A 68 -3.41 3.57 11.24
N ALA A 69 -4.01 3.11 10.14
CA ALA A 69 -3.44 3.27 8.81
C ALA A 69 -3.37 4.76 8.39
N VAL A 70 -4.41 5.54 8.69
CA VAL A 70 -4.43 6.99 8.43
C VAL A 70 -3.37 7.72 9.25
N VAL A 71 -3.27 7.43 10.55
CA VAL A 71 -2.28 8.06 11.43
C VAL A 71 -0.85 7.74 10.98
N GLU A 72 -0.57 6.49 10.59
CA GLU A 72 0.73 6.09 10.08
C GLU A 72 1.06 6.75 8.74
N HIS A 73 0.08 6.89 7.85
CA HIS A 73 0.24 7.63 6.60
C HIS A 73 0.65 9.09 6.85
N GLU A 74 -0.08 9.79 7.71
CA GLU A 74 0.22 11.18 8.06
C GLU A 74 1.58 11.32 8.75
N ARG A 75 1.93 10.40 9.65
CA ARG A 75 3.25 10.40 10.30
C ARG A 75 4.38 10.30 9.27
N ARG A 76 4.27 9.38 8.31
CA ARG A 76 5.27 9.21 7.24
C ARG A 76 5.36 10.45 6.35
N ALA A 77 4.22 11.03 5.97
CA ALA A 77 4.20 12.25 5.18
C ALA A 77 4.92 13.40 5.89
N ILE A 78 4.71 13.55 7.20
CA ILE A 78 5.40 14.57 8.02
C ILE A 78 6.91 14.27 8.12
N GLU A 79 7.30 13.01 8.33
CA GLU A 79 8.71 12.61 8.40
C GLU A 79 9.44 12.86 7.08
N GLU A 80 8.81 12.56 5.94
CA GLU A 80 9.36 12.85 4.61
C GLU A 80 9.51 14.36 4.35
N LEU A 81 8.54 15.18 4.78
CA LEU A 81 8.63 16.64 4.69
C LEU A 81 9.75 17.20 5.58
N ARG A 82 9.99 16.60 6.75
CA ARG A 82 11.07 16.99 7.67
C ARG A 82 12.45 16.58 7.16
N GLY A 83 12.58 15.41 6.54
CA GLY A 83 13.84 14.92 5.98
C GLY A 83 14.25 15.53 4.63
N ARG A 84 13.38 16.34 4.00
CA ARG A 84 13.68 17.10 2.78
C ARG A 84 14.20 18.53 3.04
N LYS A 85 14.28 18.95 4.30
CA LYS A 85 14.94 20.21 4.72
C LYS A 85 16.38 19.93 5.11
#